data_AF-A0A8T2WE98-F1
#
_entry.id   AF-A0A8T2WE98-F1
#
_cell.length_a   1.000
_cell.length_b   1.000
_cell.length_c   1.000
_cell.angle_alpha   90.00
_cell.angle_beta   90.00
_cell.angle_gamma   90.00
#
_symmetry.space_group_name_H-M   'P 1'
#
loop_
_entity.id
_entity.type
_entity.pdbx_description
1 polymer ?
#
loop_
_entity_poly.entity_id
_entity_poly.type
_entity_poly.pdbx_seq_one_letter_code
_entity_poly.pdbx_strand_id
1 'polypeptide(L)'
;MQRLLQLRTGSHWLMEETGRWGHIEKEERFCKQCLKNERENCETVELMIFHCPNYDSCRADFSCLDFTNNKLSKFLEQPDTQVGSFANKCEQRHRELNPPPPRPRRRRRSS
;
A
#
# COMPACT_ATOMS: atom_id res chain seq x y z
N MET A 1 -13.42 -0.75 8.38
CA MET A 1 -12.99 -2.04 8.97
C MET A 1 -12.35 -3.00 7.96
N GLN A 2 -12.85 -3.15 6.73
CA GLN A 2 -12.30 -4.12 5.77
C GLN A 2 -10.80 -3.97 5.48
N ARG A 3 -10.26 -2.75 5.32
CA ARG A 3 -8.82 -2.55 5.06
C ARG A 3 -7.92 -2.87 6.25
N LEU A 4 -8.37 -2.59 7.47
CA LEU A 4 -7.67 -3.00 8.67
C LEU A 4 -7.59 -4.52 8.78
N LEU A 5 -8.70 -5.21 8.48
CA LEU A 5 -8.72 -6.66 8.43
C LEU A 5 -7.75 -7.19 7.38
N GLN A 6 -7.71 -6.59 6.19
CA GLN A 6 -6.75 -6.95 5.15
C GLN A 6 -5.30 -6.76 5.60
N LEU A 7 -4.97 -5.66 6.31
CA LEU A 7 -3.65 -5.46 6.91
C LEU A 7 -3.32 -6.55 7.94
N ARG A 8 -4.27 -6.89 8.82
CA ARG A 8 -4.10 -7.94 9.83
C ARG A 8 -3.93 -9.33 9.23
N THR A 9 -4.62 -9.63 8.12
CA THR A 9 -4.58 -10.95 7.47
C THR A 9 -3.53 -11.04 6.35
N GLY A 10 -2.78 -9.97 6.07
CA GLY A 10 -1.81 -9.93 4.97
C GLY A 10 -2.45 -9.93 3.56
N SER A 11 -3.76 -9.73 3.46
CA SER A 11 -4.53 -9.77 2.21
C SER A 11 -4.77 -8.36 1.63
N HIS A 12 -3.70 -7.58 1.46
CA HIS A 12 -3.77 -6.16 1.11
C HIS A 12 -2.89 -5.81 -0.10
N TRP A 13 -3.19 -4.68 -0.76
CA TRP A 13 -2.54 -4.20 -1.99
C TRP A 13 -1.02 -3.99 -1.87
N LEU A 14 -0.48 -3.71 -0.67
CA LEU A 14 0.98 -3.58 -0.49
C LEU A 14 1.76 -4.87 -0.84
N MET A 15 1.10 -6.03 -0.85
CA MET A 15 1.70 -7.26 -1.33
C MET A 15 1.87 -7.29 -2.85
N GLU A 16 1.03 -6.55 -3.59
CA GLU A 16 1.19 -6.34 -5.04
C GLU A 16 2.37 -5.41 -5.32
N GLU A 17 2.55 -4.34 -4.54
CA GLU A 17 3.72 -3.43 -4.63
C GLU A 17 5.04 -4.17 -4.38
N THR A 18 5.05 -5.11 -3.44
CA THR A 18 6.22 -5.96 -3.18
C THR A 18 6.31 -7.14 -4.16
N GLY A 19 5.51 -7.17 -5.24
CA GLY A 19 5.55 -8.23 -6.25
C GLY A 19 5.22 -9.65 -5.76
N ARG A 20 4.80 -9.80 -4.50
CA ARG A 20 4.54 -11.12 -3.87
C ARG A 20 3.39 -11.87 -4.52
N TRP A 21 2.37 -11.16 -4.99
CA TRP A 21 1.20 -11.76 -5.67
C TRP A 21 1.46 -12.11 -7.13
N GLY A 22 2.42 -11.44 -7.78
CA GLY A 22 2.77 -11.66 -9.18
C GLY A 22 3.78 -12.78 -9.40
N HIS A 23 4.20 -13.49 -8.34
CA HIS A 23 5.34 -14.43 -8.37
C HIS A 23 6.61 -13.82 -8.97
N ILE A 24 6.80 -12.51 -8.74
CA ILE A 24 8.01 -11.81 -9.19
C ILE A 24 9.18 -12.30 -8.33
N GLU A 25 10.33 -12.54 -8.95
CA GLU A 25 11.56 -12.92 -8.24
C GLU A 25 11.93 -11.86 -7.20
N LYS A 26 12.51 -12.28 -6.07
CA LYS A 26 12.72 -11.36 -4.94
C LYS A 26 13.53 -10.12 -5.36
N GLU A 27 14.51 -10.35 -6.22
CA GLU A 27 15.42 -9.36 -6.79
C GLU A 27 14.73 -8.37 -7.73
N GLU A 28 13.47 -8.59 -8.10
CA GLU A 28 12.68 -7.70 -8.96
C GLU A 28 11.50 -7.05 -8.22
N ARG A 29 11.33 -7.35 -6.92
CA ARG A 29 10.25 -6.83 -6.05
C ARG A 29 10.51 -5.38 -5.62
N PHE A 30 10.73 -4.49 -6.59
CA PHE A 30 10.99 -3.09 -6.32
C PHE A 30 9.71 -2.26 -6.28
N CYS A 31 9.54 -1.53 -5.18
CA CYS A 31 8.60 -0.41 -5.20
C CYS A 31 9.15 0.66 -6.15
N LYS A 32 8.48 0.86 -7.29
CA LYS A 32 8.88 1.83 -8.33
C LYS A 32 9.04 3.25 -7.78
N GLN A 33 8.25 3.62 -6.76
CA GLN A 33 8.36 4.93 -6.13
C GLN A 33 9.57 5.03 -5.20
N CYS A 34 9.92 3.98 -4.45
CA CYS A 34 11.17 3.97 -3.69
C CYS A 34 12.38 4.08 -4.63
N LEU A 35 12.38 3.31 -5.72
CA LEU A 35 13.43 3.36 -6.74
C LEU A 35 13.56 4.75 -7.36
N LYS A 36 12.44 5.39 -7.73
CA LYS A 36 12.42 6.74 -8.31
C LYS A 36 12.93 7.83 -7.36
N ASN A 37 12.72 7.66 -6.07
CA ASN A 37 13.13 8.62 -5.04
C ASN A 37 14.47 8.23 -4.38
N GLU A 38 15.25 7.33 -5.01
CA GLU A 38 16.56 6.86 -4.53
C GLU A 38 16.53 6.36 -3.07
N ARG A 39 15.38 5.84 -2.63
CA ARG A 39 15.22 5.24 -1.31
C ARG A 39 15.46 3.75 -1.36
N GLU A 40 15.89 3.20 -0.22
CA GLU A 40 15.99 1.76 -0.03
C GLU A 40 14.67 1.08 -0.40
N ASN A 41 14.78 0.00 -1.16
CA ASN A 41 13.60 -0.70 -1.62
C ASN A 41 12.83 -1.28 -0.43
N CYS A 42 11.57 -0.92 -0.32
CA CYS A 42 10.70 -1.39 0.74
C CYS A 42 10.14 -2.78 0.36
N GLU A 43 10.89 -3.84 0.69
CA GLU A 43 10.51 -5.23 0.36
C GLU A 43 9.44 -5.83 1.29
N THR A 44 9.21 -5.19 2.44
CA THR A 44 8.27 -5.67 3.45
C THR A 44 7.13 -4.68 3.65
N VAL A 45 6.00 -5.20 4.14
CA VAL A 45 4.82 -4.40 4.47
C VAL A 45 5.16 -3.33 5.52
N GLU A 46 5.99 -3.69 6.50
CA GLU A 46 6.51 -2.76 7.51
C GLU A 46 7.26 -1.60 6.85
N LEU A 47 8.28 -1.91 6.03
CA LEU A 47 9.06 -0.88 5.36
C LEU A 47 8.18 -0.01 4.44
N MET A 48 7.19 -0.62 3.78
CA MET A 48 6.24 0.13 2.96
C MET A 48 5.43 1.13 3.80
N ILE A 49 4.86 0.70 4.93
CA ILE A 49 4.03 1.57 5.78
C ILE A 49 4.84 2.70 6.40
N PHE A 50 6.07 2.45 6.84
CA PHE A 50 6.86 3.44 7.59
C PHE A 50 7.81 4.27 6.72
N HIS A 51 8.32 3.72 5.61
CA HIS A 51 9.43 4.34 4.87
C HIS A 51 9.14 4.62 3.39
N CYS A 52 8.12 3.99 2.78
CA CYS A 52 7.81 4.23 1.37
C CYS A 52 7.40 5.70 1.14
N PRO A 53 8.10 6.45 0.26
CA PRO A 53 7.80 7.86 -0.02
C PRO A 53 6.38 8.09 -0.54
N ASN A 54 5.81 7.06 -1.20
CA ASN A 54 4.45 7.14 -1.73
C ASN A 54 3.40 7.48 -0.65
N TYR A 55 3.66 7.04 0.58
CA TYR A 55 2.75 7.24 1.72
C TYR A 55 3.22 8.35 2.67
N ASP A 56 4.22 9.18 2.30
CA ASP A 56 4.68 10.30 3.14
C ASP A 56 3.53 11.25 3.48
N SER A 57 2.74 11.66 2.47
CA SER A 57 1.55 12.50 2.70
C SER A 57 0.49 11.80 3.54
N CYS A 58 0.30 10.49 3.35
CA CYS A 58 -0.64 9.70 4.13
C CYS A 58 -0.22 9.68 5.61
N ARG A 59 1.07 9.48 5.91
CA ARG A 59 1.57 9.54 7.30
C ARG A 59 1.39 10.92 7.91
N ALA A 60 1.69 11.98 7.16
CA ALA A 60 1.52 13.35 7.62
C ALA A 60 0.06 13.68 7.97
N ASP A 61 -0.89 13.19 7.17
CA ASP A 61 -2.32 13.40 7.36
C ASP A 61 -2.90 12.61 8.54
N PHE A 62 -2.18 11.60 9.04
CA PHE A 62 -2.56 10.78 10.20
C PHE A 62 -1.56 10.93 11.34
N SER A 63 -1.22 12.17 11.71
CA SER A 63 -0.29 12.47 12.81
C SER A 63 -0.72 11.95 14.19
N CYS A 64 -1.99 11.57 14.33
CA CYS A 64 -2.52 10.90 15.52
C CYS A 64 -2.07 9.44 15.66
N LEU A 65 -1.52 8.84 14.61
CA LEU A 65 -0.94 7.51 14.63
C LEU A 65 0.56 7.60 14.93
N ASP A 66 1.05 6.67 15.74
CA ASP A 66 2.46 6.52 16.05
C ASP A 66 3.17 5.68 14.98
N PHE A 67 4.07 6.32 14.22
CA PHE A 67 4.91 5.67 13.22
C PHE A 67 6.34 5.43 13.70
N THR A 68 6.69 5.80 14.94
CA THR A 68 8.09 5.83 15.42
C THR A 68 8.66 4.45 15.74
N ASN A 69 7.83 3.50 16.15
CA ASN A 69 8.27 2.16 16.53
C ASN A 69 8.67 1.29 15.33
N ASN A 70 8.32 1.69 14.10
CA ASN A 70 8.60 0.97 12.84
C ASN A 70 8.24 -0.53 12.85
N LYS A 71 7.31 -0.94 13.71
CA LYS A 71 6.82 -2.32 13.86
C LYS A 71 5.35 -2.40 13.52
N LEU A 72 5.00 -3.26 12.57
CA LEU A 72 3.62 -3.42 12.12
C LEU A 72 2.73 -3.95 13.25
N SER A 73 3.23 -4.87 14.08
CA SER A 73 2.49 -5.38 15.24
C SER A 73 2.06 -4.25 16.19
N LYS A 74 2.99 -3.34 16.53
CA LYS A 74 2.71 -2.17 17.37
C LYS A 74 1.82 -1.14 16.68
N PHE A 75 1.96 -0.99 15.37
CA PHE A 75 1.07 -0.13 14.59
C PHE A 75 -0.38 -0.64 14.59
N LEU A 76 -0.58 -1.96 14.50
CA LEU A 76 -1.91 -2.58 14.49
C LEU A 76 -2.60 -2.63 15.87
N GLU A 77 -1.88 -2.33 16.95
CA GLU A 77 -2.43 -2.16 18.32
C GLU A 77 -3.09 -0.77 18.52
N GLN A 78 -2.85 0.18 17.61
CA GLN A 78 -3.43 1.53 17.65
C GLN A 78 -4.93 1.53 17.30
N PRO A 79 -5.67 2.65 17.51
CA PRO A 79 -7.12 2.69 17.30
C PRO A 79 -7.56 2.22 15.91
N ASP A 80 -8.37 1.16 15.88
CA ASP A 80 -8.84 0.49 14.65
C ASP A 80 -9.44 1.45 13.60
N THR A 81 -10.16 2.48 14.06
CA THR A 81 -10.77 3.48 13.18
C THR A 81 -9.71 4.32 12.47
N GLN A 82 -8.65 4.71 13.16
CA GLN A 82 -7.56 5.51 12.61
C GLN A 82 -6.68 4.68 11.69
N VAL A 83 -6.25 3.49 12.13
CA VAL A 83 -5.45 2.58 11.32
C VAL A 83 -6.20 2.16 10.05
N GLY A 84 -7.50 1.87 10.18
CA GLY A 84 -8.35 1.55 9.04
C GLY A 84 -8.51 2.71 8.06
N SER A 85 -8.60 3.94 8.55
CA SER A 85 -8.70 5.16 7.72
C SER A 85 -7.39 5.45 7.01
N PHE A 86 -6.26 5.32 7.70
CA PHE A 86 -4.92 5.39 7.12
C PHE A 86 -4.76 4.35 6.00
N ALA A 87 -5.11 3.09 6.26
CA ALA A 87 -5.04 2.01 5.28
C ALA A 87 -5.88 2.33 4.03
N ASN A 88 -7.10 2.83 4.20
CA ASN A 88 -7.93 3.28 3.09
C ASN A 88 -7.26 4.37 2.25
N LYS A 89 -6.65 5.37 2.90
CA LYS A 89 -6.00 6.48 2.20
C LYS A 89 -4.77 6.01 1.41
N CYS A 90 -3.95 5.14 2.01
CA CYS A 90 -2.81 4.54 1.31
C CYS A 90 -3.25 3.70 0.11
N GLU A 91 -4.38 2.99 0.20
CA GLU A 91 -4.92 2.22 -0.92
C GLU A 91 -5.44 3.11 -2.05
N GLN A 92 -6.14 4.20 -1.72
CA GLN A 92 -6.57 5.20 -2.70
C GLN A 92 -5.36 5.80 -3.41
N ARG A 93 -4.34 6.20 -2.65
CA ARG A 93 -3.09 6.74 -3.20
C ARG A 93 -2.39 5.76 -4.13
N HIS A 94 -2.36 4.48 -3.76
CA HIS A 94 -1.82 3.43 -4.61
C HIS A 94 -2.60 3.29 -5.93
N ARG A 95 -3.93 3.30 -5.90
CA ARG A 95 -4.76 3.24 -7.12
C ARG A 95 -4.59 4.45 -8.03
N GLU A 96 -4.35 5.64 -7.48
CA GLU A 96 -4.08 6.85 -8.26
C GLU A 96 -2.80 6.71 -9.08
N LEU A 97 -1.77 6.09 -8.51
CA LEU A 97 -0.48 5.89 -9.17
C LEU A 97 -0.45 4.66 -10.07
N ASN A 98 -1.25 3.64 -9.74
CA ASN A 98 -1.39 2.41 -10.49
C ASN A 98 -2.86 2.26 -10.92
N PRO A 99 -3.37 3.13 -11.81
CA PRO A 99 -4.74 3.02 -12.27
C PRO A 99 -4.92 1.69 -13.01
N PRO A 100 -6.02 0.96 -12.75
CA PRO A 100 -6.30 -0.24 -13.52
C PRO A 100 -6.42 0.12 -15.00
N PRO A 101 -5.98 -0.76 -15.91
CA PRO A 101 -6.09 -0.50 -17.34
C PRO A 101 -7.54 -0.16 -17.69
N PRO A 102 -7.76 0.82 -18.60
CA PRO A 102 -9.11 1.21 -18.98
C PRO A 102 -9.87 -0.03 -19.46
N ARG A 103 -11.06 -0.26 -18.87
CA ARG A 103 -11.89 -1.41 -19.27
C ARG A 103 -12.11 -1.31 -20.78
N PRO A 104 -11.89 -2.40 -21.53
CA PRO A 104 -12.17 -2.39 -22.97
C PRO A 104 -13.63 -1.95 -23.15
N ARG A 105 -13.83 -0.90 -23.95
CA ARG A 105 -15.18 -0.45 -24.33
C ARG A 105 -15.91 -1.67 -24.85
N ARG A 106 -16.96 -2.12 -24.16
CA ARG A 106 -17.87 -3.15 -24.67
C ARG A 106 -18.31 -2.66 -26.04
N ARG A 107 -17.82 -3.28 -27.12
CA ARG A 107 -18.41 -3.10 -28.45
C ARG A 107 -19.87 -3.48 -28.29
N ARG A 108 -20.77 -2.49 -28.35
CA ARG A 108 -22.18 -2.76 -28.59
C ARG A 108 -22.22 -3.58 -29.87
N ARG A 109 -22.54 -4.88 -29.76
CA ARG A 109 -22.97 -5.67 -30.92
C ARG A 109 -24.18 -4.91 -31.47
N SER A 110 -23.98 -4.25 -32.60
CA SER A 110 -25.09 -3.79 -33.42
C SER A 110 -25.72 -5.03 -34.02
N SER A 111 -27.04 -5.07 -33.92
CA SER A 111 -27.94 -6.16 -34.29
C SER A 111 -27.73 -6.69 -35.71
#